data_AF-I7J376-F1
#
_entry.id   AF-I7J376-F1
#
_cell.length_a   1.000
_cell.length_b   1.000
_cell.length_c   1.000
_cell.angle_alpha   90.00
_cell.angle_beta   90.00
_cell.angle_gamma   90.00
#
_symmetry.space_group_name_H-M   'P 1'
#
loop_
_entity.id
_entity.type
_entity.pdbx_description
1 polymer ?
#
loop_
_entity_poly.entity_id
_entity_poly.type
_entity_poly.pdbx_seq_one_letter_code
_entity_poly.pdbx_strand_id
1 'polypeptide(L)'
;MFRSNSNDQLTAWRNEMDGQNYRILAQNLDHERSNIHDFCLMDIKLLDRLADINKQESFVMSQKTNPDRTDFGQAIVKACCENTCKIFASFK
;
A
#
# COMPACT_ATOMS: atom_id res chain seq x y z
N MET A 1 -5.28 4.11 -4.22
CA MET A 1 -6.70 3.70 -4.15
C MET A 1 -7.08 3.08 -2.80
N PHE A 2 -6.22 2.33 -2.10
CA PHE A 2 -6.57 1.67 -0.82
C PHE A 2 -6.62 2.55 0.44
N ARG A 3 -5.94 3.72 0.48
CA ARG A 3 -5.89 4.57 1.68
C ARG A 3 -7.15 5.40 1.93
N SER A 4 -7.90 5.77 0.88
CA SER A 4 -9.09 6.62 1.05
C SER A 4 -10.22 5.84 1.72
N ASN A 5 -10.50 4.61 1.26
CA ASN A 5 -11.66 3.85 1.72
C ASN A 5 -11.64 3.56 3.24
N SER A 6 -10.50 3.17 3.83
CA SER A 6 -10.43 2.91 5.28
C SER A 6 -10.56 4.17 6.14
N ASN A 7 -10.00 5.30 5.69
CA ASN A 7 -10.10 6.56 6.43
C ASN A 7 -11.50 7.17 6.34
N ASP A 8 -12.14 7.03 5.18
CA ASP A 8 -13.53 7.45 4.97
C ASP A 8 -14.47 6.62 5.85
N GLN A 9 -14.24 5.30 5.94
CA GLN A 9 -14.97 4.39 6.84
C GLN A 9 -14.81 4.76 8.32
N LEU A 10 -13.58 5.04 8.78
CA LEU A 10 -13.32 5.49 10.16
C LEU A 10 -14.01 6.83 10.46
N THR A 11 -14.07 7.72 9.47
CA THR A 11 -14.73 9.03 9.61
C THR A 11 -16.25 8.88 9.70
N ALA A 12 -16.85 8.00 8.89
CA ALA A 12 -18.28 7.68 8.97
C ALA A 12 -18.64 7.09 10.33
N TRP A 13 -17.92 6.05 10.77
CA TRP A 13 -18.21 5.37 12.04
C TRP A 13 -18.06 6.26 13.27
N ARG A 14 -17.13 7.24 13.24
CA ARG A 14 -16.96 8.19 14.34
C ARG A 14 -18.23 8.98 14.64
N ASN A 15 -19.07 9.23 13.64
CA ASN A 15 -20.30 10.01 13.78
C ASN A 15 -21.54 9.12 14.00
N GLU A 16 -21.46 7.82 13.67
CA GLU A 16 -22.60 6.90 13.62
C GLU A 16 -22.63 5.89 14.77
N MET A 17 -21.51 5.65 15.43
CA MET A 17 -21.35 4.55 16.40
C MET A 17 -21.01 5.04 17.80
N ASP A 18 -21.40 4.26 18.82
CA ASP A 18 -20.89 4.48 20.17
C ASP A 18 -19.38 4.20 20.26
N GLY A 19 -18.76 4.75 21.31
CA GLY A 19 -17.31 4.70 21.47
C GLY A 19 -16.73 3.29 21.65
N GLN A 20 -17.50 2.30 22.08
CA GLN A 20 -17.02 0.92 22.24
C GLN A 20 -17.07 0.18 20.90
N ASN A 21 -18.19 0.27 20.19
CA ASN A 21 -18.36 -0.32 18.87
C ASN A 21 -17.39 0.28 17.84
N TYR A 22 -17.21 1.61 17.87
CA TYR A 22 -16.20 2.28 17.05
C TYR A 22 -14.79 1.71 17.29
N ARG A 23 -14.38 1.53 18.55
CA ARG A 23 -13.03 1.04 18.88
C ARG A 23 -12.79 -0.38 18.36
N ILE A 24 -13.76 -1.28 18.54
CA ILE A 24 -13.65 -2.66 18.08
C ILE A 24 -13.53 -2.70 16.55
N LEU A 25 -14.40 -1.98 15.84
CA LEU A 25 -14.40 -1.96 14.38
C LEU A 25 -13.16 -1.28 13.81
N ALA A 26 -12.70 -0.19 14.42
CA ALA A 26 -11.45 0.45 14.04
C ALA A 26 -10.23 -0.47 14.23
N GLN A 27 -10.18 -1.25 15.31
CA GLN A 27 -9.11 -2.23 15.54
C GLN A 27 -9.14 -3.36 14.50
N ASN A 28 -10.32 -3.88 14.17
CA ASN A 28 -10.47 -4.91 13.14
C ASN A 28 -10.03 -4.38 11.77
N LEU A 29 -10.44 -3.17 11.42
CA LEU A 29 -10.04 -2.52 10.16
C LEU A 29 -8.53 -2.29 10.09
N ASP A 30 -7.91 -1.86 11.19
CA ASP A 30 -6.46 -1.71 11.27
C ASP A 30 -5.72 -3.05 11.17
N HIS A 31 -6.30 -4.12 11.73
CA HIS A 31 -5.77 -5.48 11.60
C HIS A 31 -5.85 -5.98 10.15
N GLU A 32 -7.00 -5.85 9.49
CA GLU A 32 -7.17 -6.20 8.08
C GLU A 32 -6.21 -5.42 7.18
N ARG A 33 -6.07 -4.11 7.41
CA ARG A 33 -5.11 -3.27 6.69
C ARG A 33 -3.68 -3.77 6.87
N SER A 34 -3.33 -4.22 8.08
CA SER A 34 -1.99 -4.74 8.38
C SER A 34 -1.75 -6.06 7.64
N ASN A 35 -2.72 -6.99 7.64
CA ASN A 35 -2.63 -8.25 6.92
C ASN A 35 -2.45 -8.05 5.40
N ILE A 36 -3.25 -7.16 4.79
CA ILE A 36 -3.12 -6.84 3.35
C ILE A 36 -1.73 -6.25 3.07
N HIS A 37 -1.24 -5.37 3.94
CA HIS A 37 0.08 -4.77 3.78
C HIS A 37 1.19 -5.83 3.84
N ASP A 38 1.13 -6.76 4.79
CA ASP A 38 2.10 -7.84 4.93
C ASP A 38 2.11 -8.75 3.70
N PHE A 39 0.94 -9.07 3.12
CA PHE A 39 0.86 -9.81 1.85
C PHE A 39 1.53 -9.05 0.71
N CYS A 40 1.22 -7.76 0.52
CA CYS A 40 1.87 -6.95 -0.50
C CYS A 40 3.39 -6.89 -0.31
N LEU A 41 3.87 -6.84 0.94
CA LEU A 41 5.30 -6.86 1.24
C LEU A 41 5.95 -8.19 0.84
N MET A 42 5.28 -9.31 1.08
CA MET A 42 5.77 -10.62 0.64
C MET A 42 5.85 -10.71 -0.88
N ASP A 43 4.83 -10.23 -1.59
CA ASP A 43 4.80 -10.22 -3.05
C ASP A 43 5.93 -9.37 -3.64
N ILE A 44 6.18 -8.17 -3.10
CA ILE A 44 7.29 -7.32 -3.53
C ILE A 44 8.64 -8.01 -3.34
N LYS A 45 8.87 -8.62 -2.17
CA LYS A 45 10.11 -9.36 -1.90
C LYS A 45 10.29 -10.54 -2.85
N LEU A 46 9.19 -11.22 -3.22
CA LEU A 46 9.23 -12.30 -4.20
C LEU A 46 9.58 -11.78 -5.59
N LEU A 47 8.95 -10.69 -6.03
CA LEU A 47 9.22 -10.05 -7.31
C LEU A 47 10.68 -9.57 -7.42
N ASP A 48 11.24 -8.98 -6.36
CA ASP A 48 12.65 -8.60 -6.34
C ASP A 48 13.60 -9.79 -6.46
N ARG A 49 13.31 -10.88 -5.75
CA ARG A 49 14.11 -12.11 -5.86
C ARG A 49 14.04 -12.68 -7.28
N LEU A 50 12.87 -12.64 -7.91
CA LEU A 50 12.71 -13.07 -9.30
C LEU A 50 13.45 -12.15 -10.27
N ALA A 51 13.45 -10.84 -10.03
CA ALA A 51 14.20 -9.89 -10.84
C ALA A 51 15.71 -10.15 -10.72
N ASP A 52 16.23 -10.39 -9.51
CA ASP A 52 17.64 -10.73 -9.28
C ASP A 52 18.06 -12.01 -10.00
N ILE A 53 17.26 -13.08 -9.88
CA ILE A 53 17.49 -14.35 -10.61
C ILE A 53 17.55 -14.12 -12.14
N ASN A 54 16.68 -13.26 -12.65
CA ASN A 54 16.57 -12.96 -14.08
C ASN A 54 17.51 -11.82 -14.55
N LYS A 55 18.34 -11.25 -13.66
CA LYS A 55 19.20 -10.08 -13.91
C LYS A 55 18.42 -8.87 -14.46
N GLN A 56 17.22 -8.67 -13.94
CA GLN A 56 16.35 -7.53 -14.24
C GLN A 56 16.46 -6.47 -13.14
N GLU A 57 16.02 -5.25 -13.44
CA GLU A 57 15.97 -4.17 -12.46
C GLU A 57 14.97 -4.50 -11.34
N SER A 58 15.38 -4.31 -10.09
CA SER A 58 14.55 -4.58 -8.90
C SER A 58 13.34 -3.65 -8.86
N PHE A 59 12.24 -4.18 -8.31
CA PHE A 59 11.02 -3.42 -8.10
C PHE A 59 11.14 -2.40 -6.96
N VAL A 60 11.99 -2.66 -5.96
CA VAL A 60 12.05 -1.80 -4.76
C VAL A 60 12.68 -0.44 -5.08
N MET A 61 11.79 0.55 -5.14
CA MET A 61 12.10 1.98 -5.26
C MET A 61 12.68 2.63 -3.98
N SER A 62 12.82 1.89 -2.88
CA SER A 62 13.41 2.42 -1.66
C SER A 62 14.91 2.15 -1.63
N GLN A 63 15.72 3.20 -1.78
CA GLN A 63 17.18 3.11 -1.60
C GLN A 63 17.61 2.94 -0.13
N LYS A 64 16.66 2.85 0.81
CA LYS A 64 16.98 2.57 2.22
C LYS A 64 17.41 1.12 2.41
N THR A 65 18.41 0.92 3.25
CA THR A 65 18.96 -0.40 3.62
C THR A 65 17.96 -1.27 4.39
N ASN A 66 16.99 -0.67 5.09
CA ASN A 66 15.92 -1.39 5.78
C ASN A 66 14.60 -0.60 5.66
N PRO A 67 13.90 -0.69 4.51
CA PRO A 67 12.67 0.04 4.27
C PRO A 67 11.55 -0.38 5.23
N ASP A 68 10.80 0.60 5.73
CA ASP A 68 9.62 0.34 6.54
C ASP A 68 8.34 0.26 5.68
N ARG A 69 7.23 -0.10 6.32
CA ARG A 69 5.92 -0.24 5.66
C ARG A 69 5.46 0.99 4.88
N THR A 70 5.84 2.19 5.32
CA THR A 70 5.49 3.46 4.68
C THR A 70 6.29 3.66 3.41
N ASP A 71 7.58 3.29 3.43
CA ASP A 71 8.46 3.37 2.26
C ASP A 71 7.92 2.52 1.11
N PHE A 72 7.49 1.28 1.39
CA PHE A 72 6.85 0.43 0.39
C PHE A 72 5.53 1.00 -0.12
N GLY A 73 4.68 1.52 0.78
CA GLY A 73 3.43 2.15 0.39
C GLY A 73 3.64 3.37 -0.54
N GLN A 74 4.66 4.18 -0.29
CA GLN A 74 5.02 5.31 -1.14
C GLN A 74 5.60 4.86 -2.48
N ALA A 75 6.46 3.84 -2.49
CA ALA A 75 7.02 3.24 -3.70
C ALA A 75 5.93 2.75 -4.67
N ILE A 76 4.94 2.00 -4.16
CA ILE A 76 3.81 1.50 -4.96
C ILE A 76 3.02 2.67 -5.54
N VAL A 77 2.67 3.66 -4.72
CA VAL A 77 1.90 4.84 -5.17
C VAL A 77 2.67 5.59 -6.25
N LYS A 78 3.98 5.81 -6.06
CA LYS A 78 4.85 6.46 -7.03
C LYS A 78 4.85 5.70 -8.36
N ALA A 79 5.06 4.38 -8.34
CA ALA A 79 5.05 3.55 -9.54
C ALA A 79 3.70 3.60 -10.28
N CYS A 80 2.58 3.53 -9.56
CA CYS A 80 1.25 3.68 -10.14
C CYS A 80 1.08 5.06 -10.80
N CYS A 81 1.44 6.15 -10.10
CA CYS A 81 1.33 7.50 -10.63
C CYS A 81 2.20 7.71 -11.88
N GLU A 82 3.45 7.24 -11.86
CA GLU A 82 4.37 7.36 -13.01
C GLU A 82 3.87 6.58 -14.23
N ASN A 83 3.35 5.36 -14.04
CA ASN A 83 2.74 4.59 -15.13
C ASN A 83 1.51 5.29 -15.69
N THR A 84 0.63 5.81 -14.83
CA THR A 84 -0.53 6.59 -15.27
C THR A 84 -0.10 7.82 -16.08
N CYS A 85 0.90 8.58 -15.63
CA CYS A 85 1.44 9.73 -16.35
C CYS A 85 2.05 9.34 -17.71
N LYS A 86 2.79 8.22 -17.79
CA LYS A 86 3.36 7.71 -19.06
C LYS A 86 2.27 7.32 -20.04
N ILE A 87 1.22 6.64 -19.56
CA ILE A 87 0.05 6.28 -20.37
C ILE A 87 -0.62 7.54 -20.92
N PHE A 88 -0.90 8.54 -20.08
CA PHE A 88 -1.47 9.81 -20.54
C PHE A 88 -0.58 10.56 -21.53
N ALA A 89 0.75 10.53 -21.34
CA ALA A 89 1.69 11.14 -22.28
C ALA A 89 1.73 10.43 -23.64
N SER A 90 1.47 9.12 -23.68
CA SER A 90 1.43 8.31 -24.91
C SER A 90 0.15 8.49 -25.74
N PHE A 91 -0.86 9.17 -25.21
CA PHE A 91 -2.09 9.52 -25.93
C PHE A 91 -2.01 10.87 -26.68
N LYS A 92 -0.83 11.50 -26.72
CA LYS A 92 -0.51 12.64 -27.60
C LYS A 92 0.05 12.16 -28.93
#